data_AF-A0A8S2T5R5-F1
#
_entry.id   AF-A0A8S2T5R5-F1
#
_cell.length_a   1.000
_cell.length_b   1.000
_cell.length_c   1.000
_cell.angle_alpha   90.00
_cell.angle_beta   90.00
_cell.angle_gamma   90.00
#
_symmetry.space_group_name_H-M   'P 1'
#
loop_
_entity.id
_entity.type
_entity.pdbx_description
1 polymer ?
#
loop_
_entity_poly.entity_id
_entity_poly.type
_entity_poly.pdbx_seq_one_letter_code
_entity_poly.pdbx_strand_id
1 'polypeptide(L)' 'ALKLFRTAVTAADPYECVKQHLIFHNNNQLNNDKAELHIGSNHIILNHNLYVAAFGKAAIGI' A
#
# COMPACT_ATOMS: atom_id res chain seq x y z
N ALA A 1 -0.33 -0.33 29.50
CA ALA A 1 0.79 -0.98 28.80
C ALA A 1 0.35 -1.90 27.65
N LEU A 2 -0.50 -2.91 27.88
CA LEU A 2 -0.87 -3.92 26.86
C LEU A 2 -1.47 -3.36 25.56
N LYS A 3 -2.32 -2.33 25.63
CA LYS A 3 -2.93 -1.71 24.45
C LYS A 3 -1.89 -1.08 23.52
N LEU A 4 -0.95 -0.30 24.09
CA LEU A 4 0.13 0.34 23.33
C LEU A 4 1.05 -0.70 22.67
N PHE A 5 1.35 -1.79 23.40
CA PHE A 5 2.14 -2.90 22.85
C PHE A 5 1.44 -3.57 21.66
N ARG A 6 0.14 -3.88 21.79
CA ARG A 6 -0.64 -4.44 20.67
C ARG A 6 -0.65 -3.50 19.47
N THR A 7 -0.86 -2.20 19.68
CA THR A 7 -0.82 -1.21 18.60
C THR A 7 0.55 -1.19 17.91
N ALA A 8 1.66 -1.26 18.66
CA ALA A 8 3.00 -1.32 18.09
C ALA A 8 3.23 -2.59 17.26
N VAL A 9 2.76 -3.75 17.75
CA VAL A 9 2.85 -5.02 17.01
C VAL A 9 2.02 -4.96 15.72
N THR A 10 0.79 -4.45 15.78
CA THR A 10 -0.07 -4.30 14.59
C THR A 10 0.52 -3.31 13.58
N ALA A 11 1.15 -2.23 14.03
CA ALA A 11 1.83 -1.30 13.12
C ALA A 11 3.07 -1.92 12.45
N ALA A 12 3.68 -2.94 13.07
CA ALA A 12 4.81 -3.68 12.51
C ALA A 12 4.38 -4.88 11.65
N ASP A 13 3.08 -5.17 11.58
CA ASP A 13 2.56 -6.22 10.71
C ASP A 13 2.75 -5.83 9.23
N PRO A 14 3.38 -6.69 8.40
CA PRO A 14 3.70 -6.36 7.01
C PRO A 14 2.50 -5.92 6.18
N TYR A 15 1.36 -6.57 6.35
CA TYR A 15 0.13 -6.27 5.62
C TYR A 15 -0.41 -4.89 6.03
N GLU A 16 -0.54 -4.64 7.33
CA GLU A 16 -1.04 -3.35 7.83
C GLU A 16 -0.09 -2.19 7.45
N CYS A 17 1.22 -2.42 7.44
CA CYS A 17 2.20 -1.44 6.98
C CYS A 17 1.99 -1.06 5.51
N VAL A 18 1.88 -2.05 4.62
CA VAL A 18 1.70 -1.82 3.18
C VAL A 18 0.36 -1.15 2.91
N LYS A 19 -0.71 -1.61 3.54
CA LYS A 19 -2.05 -1.02 3.39
C LYS A 19 -2.13 0.45 3.79
N GLN A 20 -1.36 0.87 4.81
CA GLN A 20 -1.33 2.28 5.24
C GLN A 20 -0.55 3.18 4.28
N HIS A 21 0.44 2.64 3.57
CA HIS A 21 1.36 3.42 2.75
C HIS A 21 1.08 3.31 1.25
N LEU A 22 0.43 2.25 0.79
CA LEU A 22 0.13 1.98 -0.60
C LEU A 22 -1.37 2.16 -0.85
N ILE A 23 -1.74 3.28 -1.48
CA ILE A 23 -3.13 3.63 -1.77
C ILE A 23 -3.30 3.67 -3.28
N PHE A 24 -4.26 2.90 -3.79
CA PHE A 24 -4.61 2.87 -5.19
C PHE A 24 -5.92 3.60 -5.43
N HIS A 25 -5.87 4.67 -6.23
CA HIS A 25 -7.04 5.42 -6.66
C HIS A 25 -7.40 5.02 -8.09
N ASN A 26 -8.52 4.31 -8.22
CA ASN A 26 -9.12 4.05 -9.52
C ASN A 26 -10.15 5.15 -9.83
N ASN A 27 -9.74 6.17 -10.58
CA ASN A 27 -10.60 7.28 -10.94
C ASN A 27 -11.61 6.86 -12.01
N ASN A 28 -12.68 6.17 -11.59
CA ASN A 28 -13.75 5.68 -12.46
C ASN A 28 -14.83 6.74 -12.77
N GLN A 29 -14.52 8.03 -12.66
CA GLN A 29 -15.46 9.10 -12.98
C GLN A 29 -14.78 10.27 -13.70
N LEU A 30 -15.07 10.33 -15.01
CA LEU A 30 -15.07 11.49 -15.90
C LEU A 30 -13.74 12.25 -16.08
N ASN A 31 -13.08 11.93 -17.21
CA ASN A 31 -12.28 12.84 -18.07
C ASN A 31 -10.78 13.07 -17.78
N ASN A 32 -10.09 12.21 -17.02
CA ASN A 32 -8.63 12.05 -17.11
C ASN A 32 -8.23 10.66 -16.60
N ASP A 33 -8.35 9.66 -17.47
CA ASP A 33 -8.33 8.22 -17.16
C ASP A 33 -6.93 7.65 -16.89
N LYS A 34 -6.28 8.08 -15.81
CA LYS A 34 -5.08 7.40 -15.34
C LYS A 34 -5.24 6.99 -13.89
N ALA A 35 -5.03 5.70 -13.63
CA ALA A 35 -5.02 5.18 -12.27
C ALA A 35 -3.81 5.77 -11.52
N GLU A 36 -4.00 6.09 -10.25
CA GLU A 36 -2.94 6.69 -9.44
C GLU A 36 -2.55 5.75 -8.30
N LEU A 37 -1.26 5.62 -8.08
CA LEU A 37 -0.65 4.87 -6.99
C LEU A 37 0.09 5.82 -6.07
N HIS A 38 -0.33 5.88 -4.82
CA HIS A 38 0.31 6.68 -3.79
C HIS A 38 1.14 5.74 -2.92
N ILE A 39 2.43 6.03 -2.77
CA ILE A 39 3.36 5.26 -1.93
C ILE A 39 3.97 6.23 -0.91
N GLY A 40 3.41 6.25 0.30
CA GLY A 40 3.74 7.24 1.32
C GLY A 40 3.45 8.66 0.81
N SER A 41 4.49 9.49 0.72
CA SER A 41 4.39 10.85 0.17
C SER A 41 4.53 10.92 -1.36
N ASN A 42 4.82 9.81 -2.03
CA ASN A 42 5.05 9.78 -3.47
C ASN A 42 3.74 9.52 -4.22
N HIS A 43 3.55 10.26 -5.30
CA HIS A 43 2.39 10.15 -6.19
C HIS A 43 2.85 9.65 -7.57
N ILE A 44 2.31 8.53 -8.02
CA ILE A 44 2.67 7.89 -9.28
C ILE A 44 1.43 7.74 -10.15
N ILE A 45 1.46 8.33 -11.33
CA ILE A 45 0.42 8.14 -12.35
C ILE A 45 0.76 6.89 -13.16
N LEU A 46 -0.14 5.91 -13.16
CA LEU A 46 0.04 4.63 -13.84
C LEU A 46 -0.37 4.75 -15.31
N ASN A 47 0.58 4.44 -16.20
CA ASN A 47 0.33 4.36 -17.65
C ASN A 47 0.25 2.89 -18.15
N HIS A 48 0.65 1.93 -17.32
CA HIS A 48 0.79 0.51 -17.66
C HIS A 48 0.44 -0.38 -16.45
N ASN A 49 0.47 -1.71 -16.66
CA ASN A 49 0.24 -2.71 -15.61
C ASN A 49 1.30 -2.62 -14.49
N LEU A 50 0.85 -2.88 -13.26
CA LEU A 50 1.70 -2.98 -12.08
C LEU A 50 2.14 -4.43 -11.88
N TYR A 51 3.44 -4.64 -11.62
CA TYR A 51 4.00 -5.95 -11.28
C TYR A 51 4.58 -5.88 -9.87
N VAL A 52 4.37 -6.94 -9.08
CA VAL A 52 4.88 -7.05 -7.72
C VAL A 52 5.97 -8.10 -7.68
N ALA A 53 7.12 -7.74 -7.09
CA ALA A 53 8.17 -8.67 -6.74
C ALA A 53 8.45 -8.53 -5.24
N ALA A 54 8.23 -9.61 -4.49
CA ALA A 54 8.41 -9.65 -3.04
C ALA A 54 9.33 -10.80 -2.63
N PHE A 55 10.19 -10.56 -1.63
CA PHE A 55 11.19 -11.53 -1.18
C PHE A 55 11.25 -11.57 0.36
N GLY A 56 11.56 -12.74 0.91
CA GLY A 56 11.74 -12.96 2.34
C GLY A 56 10.51 -13.58 3.03
N LYS A 57 10.61 -13.76 4.36
CA LYS A 57 9.61 -14.50 5.16
C LYS A 57 8.23 -13.85 5.20
N ALA A 58 8.18 -12.53 5.04
CA ALA A 58 6.94 -11.74 5.05
C ALA A 58 6.30 -11.59 3.67
N ALA A 59 6.92 -12.11 2.59
CA ALA A 59 6.49 -11.81 1.21
C ALA A 59 5.05 -12.22 0.90
N ILE A 60 4.54 -13.28 1.52
CA ILE A 60 3.16 -13.75 1.34
C ILE A 60 2.16 -12.88 2.13
N GLY A 61 2.62 -12.28 3.23
CA GLY A 61 1.79 -11.44 4.10
C GLY A 61 1.83 -9.96 3.73
N ILE A 62 2.33 -9.63 2.54
CA ILE A 62 2.29 -8.30 1.92
C ILE A 62 1.25 -8.34 0.82
#